data_AF-A0AAV8ZWJ7-F1
#
_entry.id   AF-A0AAV8ZWJ7-F1
#
_cell.length_a   1.000
_cell.length_b   1.000
_cell.length_c   1.000
_cell.angle_alpha   90.00
_cell.angle_beta   90.00
_cell.angle_gamma   90.00
#
_symmetry.space_group_name_H-M   'P 1'
#
loop_
_entity.id
_entity.type
_entity.pdbx_description
1 polymer ?
#
loop_
_entity_poly.entity_id
_entity_poly.type
_entity_poly.pdbx_seq_one_letter_code
_entity_poly.pdbx_strand_id
1 'polypeptide(L)'
;MLRYVFTAVSCILQVNLFKDGAIKDASCTCPRGQYLCHHVAAVCLFGHHNISVTDVECRWAAKKSKEEEVKTIDEIYMGKGHVSCDTRLTEAEITNFCTTLQQYGTAVGFTWLLGPEPTTVLNLITDVEDFIFSEAYFAAGDKQKCFLEKMKVSPEQIKKICSMTVGQYKNENWLICRKNRLTGSNFGAVLAAISRKKIPSIIV
;
A
#
# COMPACT_ATOMS: atom_id res chain seq x y z
N MET A 1 4.42 -6.51 34.42
CA MET A 1 4.75 -5.10 34.70
C MET A 1 5.61 -4.68 33.53
N LEU A 2 5.10 -3.82 32.66
CA LEU A 2 5.83 -3.40 31.47
C LEU A 2 6.66 -2.18 31.86
N ARG A 3 7.99 -2.29 31.69
CA ARG A 3 8.96 -1.23 31.97
C ARG A 3 9.54 -0.81 30.63
N TYR A 4 9.27 0.43 30.23
CA TYR A 4 9.89 1.01 29.04
C TYR A 4 10.97 1.99 29.47
N VAL A 5 12.17 1.79 28.93
CA VAL A 5 13.34 2.65 29.15
C VAL A 5 13.67 3.30 27.81
N PHE A 6 13.61 4.62 27.74
CA PHE A 6 13.95 5.38 26.56
C PHE A 6 15.16 6.27 26.85
N THR A 7 16.17 6.20 26.00
CA THR A 7 17.31 7.10 26.00
C THR A 7 17.08 8.21 24.99
N ALA A 8 16.74 9.41 25.47
CA ALA A 8 16.78 10.63 24.67
C ALA A 8 18.12 11.36 24.92
N VAL A 9 18.56 12.18 23.97
CA VAL A 9 19.93 12.72 23.76
C VAL A 9 20.59 13.45 24.97
N SER A 10 19.94 13.54 26.13
CA SER A 10 20.55 14.01 27.39
C SER A 10 19.83 13.58 28.67
N CYS A 11 18.89 12.63 28.62
CA CYS A 11 18.22 12.11 29.82
C CYS A 11 17.68 10.69 29.64
N ILE A 12 17.66 9.94 30.73
CA ILE A 12 17.05 8.61 30.82
C ILE A 12 15.61 8.83 31.30
N LEU A 13 14.66 8.33 30.51
CA LEU A 13 13.25 8.33 30.86
C LEU A 13 12.79 6.90 31.11
N GLN A 14 12.09 6.70 32.23
CA GLN A 14 11.48 5.43 32.55
C GLN A 14 10.00 5.64 32.88
N VAL A 15 9.13 4.91 32.19
CA VAL A 15 7.69 4.88 32.48
C VAL A 15 7.29 3.44 32.81
N ASN A 16 6.67 3.26 33.97
CA ASN A 16 6.14 2.00 34.46
C ASN A 16 4.62 2.02 34.29
N LEU A 17 4.07 1.03 33.59
CA LEU A 17 2.62 0.92 33.37
C LEU A 17 2.01 -0.22 34.19
N PHE A 18 0.76 -0.03 34.62
CA PHE A 18 -0.12 -1.09 35.09
C PHE A 18 -0.57 -1.98 33.92
N LYS A 19 -1.17 -3.14 34.23
CA LYS A 19 -1.62 -4.10 33.21
C LYS A 19 -2.79 -3.60 32.34
N ASP A 20 -3.55 -2.65 32.86
CA ASP A 20 -4.66 -1.96 32.18
C ASP A 20 -4.18 -0.77 31.32
N GLY A 21 -2.88 -0.54 31.23
CA GLY A 21 -2.29 0.58 30.50
C GLY A 21 -2.26 1.90 31.27
N ALA A 22 -2.73 1.93 32.52
CA ALA A 22 -2.62 3.12 33.37
C ALA A 22 -1.16 3.37 33.79
N ILE A 23 -0.76 4.63 33.87
CA ILE A 23 0.60 5.01 34.30
C ILE A 23 0.72 4.74 35.80
N LYS A 24 1.65 3.86 36.20
CA LYS A 24 1.94 3.56 37.60
C LYS A 24 2.94 4.56 38.17
N ASP A 25 4.02 4.79 37.43
CA ASP A 25 5.11 5.66 37.86
C ASP A 25 5.92 6.11 36.64
N ALA A 26 6.47 7.32 36.69
CA ALA A 26 7.31 7.86 35.63
C ALA A 26 8.45 8.69 36.22
N SER A 27 9.68 8.43 35.77
CA SER A 27 10.87 9.16 36.19
C SER A 27 11.67 9.65 34.99
N CYS A 28 12.27 10.83 35.14
CA CYS A 28 13.13 11.45 34.15
C CYS A 28 14.38 11.98 34.83
N THR A 29 15.57 11.69 34.27
CA THR A 29 16.83 12.21 34.82
C THR A 29 17.18 13.62 34.32
N CYS A 30 16.25 14.33 33.68
CA CYS A 30 16.51 15.70 33.26
C CYS A 30 16.52 16.66 34.46
N PRO A 31 17.13 17.86 34.36
CA PRO A 31 17.17 18.83 35.47
C PRO A 31 15.78 19.24 36.00
N ARG A 32 14.73 19.08 35.19
CA ARG A 32 13.33 19.36 35.56
C ARG A 32 12.53 18.10 35.96
N GLY A 33 13.17 16.93 35.96
CA GLY A 33 12.53 15.62 36.09
C GLY A 33 11.94 15.32 37.47
N GLN A 34 12.24 16.14 38.48
CA GLN A 34 11.67 16.03 39.82
C GLN A 34 10.31 16.73 39.99
N TYR A 35 9.85 17.49 38.99
CA TYR A 35 8.57 18.22 39.06
C TYR A 35 7.65 17.86 37.89
N LEU A 36 7.81 18.53 36.74
CA LEU A 36 7.05 18.32 35.51
C LEU A 36 7.98 18.57 34.34
N CYS A 37 8.24 17.54 33.54
CA CYS A 37 8.97 17.66 32.28
C CYS A 37 8.10 17.21 31.12
N HIS A 38 8.21 17.89 29.98
CA HIS A 38 7.46 17.53 28.77
C HIS A 38 7.92 16.22 28.14
N HIS A 39 9.07 15.67 28.56
CA HIS A 39 9.58 14.39 28.04
C HIS A 39 8.69 13.21 28.41
N VAL A 40 8.18 13.16 29.65
CA VAL A 40 7.24 12.10 30.07
C VAL A 40 5.99 12.14 29.20
N ALA A 41 5.40 13.33 29.04
CA ALA A 41 4.20 13.51 28.22
C ALA A 41 4.44 13.13 26.74
N ALA A 42 5.57 13.56 26.16
CA ALA A 42 5.93 13.24 24.79
C ALA A 42 6.09 11.73 24.57
N VAL A 43 6.72 11.02 25.52
CA VAL A 43 6.87 9.55 25.44
C VAL A 43 5.54 8.83 25.66
N CYS A 44 4.67 9.31 26.55
CA CYS A 44 3.34 8.74 26.72
C CYS A 44 2.48 8.90 25.45
N LEU A 45 2.55 10.07 24.78
CA LEU A 45 1.89 10.30 23.49
C LEU A 45 2.49 9.43 22.38
N PHE A 46 3.82 9.35 22.30
CA PHE A 46 4.48 8.47 21.35
C PHE A 46 4.08 7.02 21.57
N GLY A 47 4.06 6.57 22.83
CA GLY A 47 3.62 5.24 23.22
C GLY A 47 2.17 4.96 22.82
N HIS A 48 1.25 5.90 23.09
CA HIS A 48 -0.16 5.75 22.73
C HIS A 48 -0.39 5.53 21.22
N HIS A 49 0.42 6.18 20.38
CA HIS A 49 0.27 6.10 18.93
C HIS A 49 1.11 5.00 18.25
N ASN A 50 2.19 4.54 18.90
CA ASN A 50 3.18 3.65 18.25
C ASN A 50 3.40 2.31 18.96
N ILE A 51 3.00 2.16 20.21
CA ILE A 51 3.02 0.86 20.91
C ILE A 51 1.69 0.18 20.58
N SER A 52 1.74 -0.85 19.75
CA SER A 52 0.51 -1.55 19.34
C SER A 52 0.11 -2.57 20.40
N VAL A 53 -1.14 -3.04 20.37
CA VAL A 53 -1.68 -4.04 21.32
C VAL A 53 -0.87 -5.35 21.32
N THR A 54 0.01 -5.58 20.34
CA THR A 54 0.92 -6.73 20.30
C THR A 54 2.20 -6.57 21.13
N ASP A 55 2.53 -5.37 21.61
CA ASP A 55 3.70 -5.10 22.48
C ASP A 55 3.37 -5.30 23.97
N VAL A 56 2.09 -5.41 24.31
CA VAL A 56 1.67 -6.04 25.57
C VAL A 56 2.01 -7.51 25.39
N GLU A 57 2.90 -8.08 26.23
CA GLU A 57 3.21 -9.51 26.20
C GLU A 57 1.91 -10.30 25.94
N CYS A 58 1.76 -10.81 24.71
CA CYS A 58 0.70 -11.71 24.32
C CYS A 58 0.94 -13.03 25.05
N ARG A 59 0.62 -13.04 26.35
CA ARG A 59 0.47 -14.25 27.13
C ARG A 59 -0.86 -14.84 26.70
N TRP A 60 -0.85 -15.59 25.61
CA TRP A 60 -1.69 -16.77 25.54
C TRP A 60 -1.51 -17.45 26.89
N ALA A 61 -2.61 -17.75 27.59
CA ALA A 61 -2.57 -18.44 28.86
C ALA A 61 -2.01 -19.84 28.66
N ALA A 62 -0.69 -19.95 28.47
CA ALA A 62 0.02 -21.20 28.42
C ALA A 62 -0.07 -21.78 29.82
N LYS A 63 -0.92 -22.79 29.98
CA LYS A 63 -0.83 -23.70 31.12
C LYS A 63 0.64 -24.12 31.22
N LYS A 64 1.24 -24.07 32.41
CA LYS A 64 2.57 -24.64 32.64
C LYS A 64 2.59 -26.04 32.04
N SER A 65 3.48 -26.29 31.09
CA SER A 65 3.66 -27.61 30.53
C SER A 65 4.00 -28.56 31.67
N LYS A 66 3.30 -29.69 31.74
CA LYS A 66 3.88 -30.87 32.37
C LYS A 66 5.21 -31.14 31.65
N GLU A 67 6.17 -31.74 32.34
CA GLU A 67 7.38 -32.28 31.70
C GLU A 67 6.94 -33.35 30.70
N GLU A 68 6.58 -32.92 29.50
CA GLU A 68 6.26 -33.75 28.36
C GLU A 68 7.39 -33.55 27.36
N GLU A 69 7.94 -34.68 26.92
CA GLU A 69 8.96 -34.77 25.88
C GLU A 69 8.71 -33.76 24.76
N VAL A 70 9.63 -32.81 24.60
CA VAL A 70 9.56 -31.81 23.53
C VAL A 70 9.85 -32.51 22.22
N LYS A 71 8.79 -32.84 21.47
CA LYS A 71 8.91 -33.36 20.12
C LYS A 71 9.07 -32.23 19.12
N THR A 72 9.98 -32.38 18.18
CA THR A 72 10.19 -31.39 17.11
C THR A 72 8.99 -31.38 16.15
N ILE A 73 8.80 -30.28 15.41
CA ILE A 73 7.74 -30.18 14.38
C ILE A 73 7.84 -31.34 13.39
N ASP A 74 9.05 -31.76 13.03
CA ASP A 74 9.27 -32.88 12.11
C ASP A 74 8.89 -34.25 12.72
N GLU A 75 8.97 -34.41 14.05
CA GLU A 75 8.53 -35.62 14.76
C GLU A 75 7.01 -35.68 14.94
N ILE A 76 6.36 -34.52 15.10
CA ILE A 76 4.89 -34.41 15.23
C ILE A 76 4.25 -34.53 13.84
N TYR A 77 4.84 -33.89 12.85
CA TYR A 77 4.42 -33.90 11.46
C TYR A 77 5.42 -34.73 10.66
N MET A 78 5.23 -36.06 10.70
CA MET A 78 5.94 -36.98 9.81
C MET A 78 5.84 -36.43 8.38
N GLY A 79 6.98 -36.00 7.82
CA GLY A 79 7.09 -35.26 6.57
C GLY A 79 6.45 -35.98 5.37
N LYS A 80 5.13 -35.89 5.25
CA LYS A 80 4.48 -35.91 3.96
C LYS A 80 4.70 -34.51 3.41
N GLY A 81 5.48 -34.40 2.33
CA GLY A 81 5.70 -33.13 1.66
C GLY A 81 4.37 -32.40 1.53
N HIS A 82 4.32 -31.16 2.01
CA HIS A 82 3.09 -30.39 1.96
C HIS A 82 2.64 -30.25 0.50
N VAL A 83 1.44 -30.75 0.20
CA VAL A 83 0.77 -30.55 -1.08
C VAL A 83 -0.49 -29.74 -0.78
N SER A 84 -0.51 -28.47 -1.18
CA SER A 84 -1.65 -27.57 -0.89
C SER A 84 -2.95 -28.03 -1.52
N CYS A 85 -2.86 -28.69 -2.68
CA CYS A 85 -3.97 -29.29 -3.41
C CYS A 85 -3.44 -30.48 -4.22
N ASP A 86 -3.94 -31.70 -3.97
CA ASP A 86 -3.63 -32.88 -4.82
C ASP A 86 -4.34 -32.82 -6.18
N THR A 87 -5.42 -32.04 -6.26
CA THR A 87 -6.22 -31.90 -7.47
C THR A 87 -5.66 -30.80 -8.36
N ARG A 88 -5.11 -31.18 -9.52
CA ARG A 88 -4.89 -30.21 -10.60
C ARG A 88 -6.25 -29.77 -11.14
N LEU A 89 -6.55 -28.49 -11.01
CA LEU A 89 -7.72 -27.88 -11.68
C LEU A 89 -7.57 -28.04 -13.19
N THR A 90 -8.64 -28.48 -13.83
CA THR A 90 -8.74 -28.52 -15.29
C THR A 90 -8.96 -27.11 -15.85
N GLU A 91 -8.57 -26.87 -17.10
CA GLU A 91 -8.84 -25.59 -17.78
C GLU A 91 -10.33 -25.26 -17.82
N ALA A 92 -11.19 -26.28 -17.90
CA ALA A 92 -12.64 -26.13 -17.86
C ALA A 92 -13.14 -25.62 -16.51
N GLU A 93 -12.63 -26.14 -15.39
CA GLU A 93 -12.98 -25.67 -14.04
C GLU A 93 -12.53 -24.23 -13.80
N ILE A 94 -11.31 -23.88 -14.26
CA ILE A 94 -10.78 -22.52 -14.18
C ILE A 94 -11.67 -21.57 -15.00
N THR A 95 -12.00 -21.95 -16.24
CA THR A 95 -12.85 -21.13 -17.12
C THR A 95 -14.24 -20.92 -16.54
N ASN A 96 -14.84 -21.97 -15.99
CA ASN A 96 -16.16 -21.89 -15.35
C ASN A 96 -16.13 -20.95 -14.13
N PHE A 97 -15.12 -21.08 -13.28
CA PHE A 97 -14.93 -20.20 -12.13
C PHE A 97 -14.76 -18.72 -12.55
N CYS A 98 -13.90 -18.44 -13.54
CA CYS A 98 -13.72 -17.09 -14.07
C CYS A 98 -15.04 -16.53 -14.64
N THR A 99 -15.81 -17.34 -15.36
CA THR A 99 -17.12 -16.95 -15.92
C THR A 99 -18.12 -16.62 -14.80
N THR A 100 -18.20 -17.46 -13.77
CA THR A 100 -19.05 -17.22 -12.61
C THR A 100 -18.67 -15.92 -11.89
N LEU A 101 -17.38 -15.67 -11.65
CA LEU A 101 -16.93 -14.43 -11.03
C LEU A 101 -17.24 -13.18 -11.88
N GLN A 102 -17.09 -13.27 -13.20
CA GLN A 102 -17.43 -12.18 -14.11
C GLN A 102 -18.93 -11.82 -14.09
N GLN A 103 -19.82 -12.80 -13.85
CA GLN A 103 -21.27 -12.55 -13.69
C GLN A 103 -21.58 -11.70 -12.44
N TYR A 104 -20.80 -11.87 -11.37
CA TYR A 104 -20.92 -11.08 -10.14
C TYR A 104 -20.22 -9.72 -10.21
N GLY A 105 -19.87 -9.23 -11.41
CA GLY A 105 -18.90 -8.17 -11.75
C GLY A 105 -18.92 -6.83 -10.97
N THR A 106 -19.84 -6.64 -10.04
CA THR A 106 -19.90 -5.51 -9.09
C THR A 106 -19.26 -5.83 -7.73
N ALA A 107 -19.27 -7.08 -7.27
CA ALA A 107 -18.84 -7.45 -5.91
C ALA A 107 -17.31 -7.61 -5.80
N VAL A 108 -16.63 -7.92 -6.90
CA VAL A 108 -15.18 -8.13 -6.96
C VAL A 108 -14.60 -7.18 -7.99
N GLY A 109 -14.08 -6.03 -7.53
CA GLY A 109 -13.52 -4.98 -8.39
C GLY A 109 -12.24 -5.36 -9.16
N PHE A 110 -11.84 -6.63 -9.10
CA PHE A 110 -10.61 -7.17 -9.70
C PHE A 110 -10.88 -8.31 -10.70
N THR A 111 -12.13 -8.53 -11.11
CA THR A 111 -12.48 -9.54 -12.14
C THR A 111 -11.77 -9.34 -13.48
N TRP A 112 -11.29 -8.12 -13.75
CA TRP A 112 -10.46 -7.81 -14.91
C TRP A 112 -9.09 -8.53 -14.89
N LEU A 113 -8.55 -8.90 -13.72
CA LEU A 113 -7.32 -9.70 -13.61
C LEU A 113 -7.48 -11.13 -14.16
N LEU A 114 -8.72 -11.61 -14.26
CA LEU A 114 -9.06 -12.92 -14.79
C LEU A 114 -9.30 -12.90 -16.30
N GLY A 115 -9.21 -11.73 -16.92
CA GLY A 115 -9.27 -11.59 -18.38
C GLY A 115 -7.98 -12.08 -19.04
N PRO A 116 -8.02 -12.38 -20.35
CA PRO A 116 -6.80 -12.64 -21.12
C PRO A 116 -5.88 -11.41 -21.08
N GLU A 117 -4.58 -11.63 -21.23
CA GLU A 117 -3.64 -10.52 -21.31
C GLU A 117 -3.90 -9.67 -22.56
N PRO A 118 -3.91 -8.33 -22.46
CA PRO A 118 -4.14 -7.45 -23.60
C PRO A 118 -3.15 -7.75 -24.73
N THR A 119 -3.68 -8.23 -25.85
CA THR A 119 -2.84 -8.64 -27.00
C THR A 119 -2.32 -7.44 -27.79
N THR A 120 -2.84 -6.24 -27.52
CA THR A 120 -2.57 -5.03 -28.32
C THR A 120 -1.90 -3.96 -27.48
N VAL A 121 -0.59 -3.77 -27.66
CA VAL A 121 0.13 -2.59 -27.17
C VAL A 121 -0.10 -1.46 -28.16
N LEU A 122 -1.10 -0.62 -27.91
CA LEU A 122 -1.37 0.52 -28.77
C LEU A 122 -0.45 1.70 -28.42
N ASN A 123 0.63 1.86 -29.20
CA ASN A 123 1.44 3.09 -29.22
C ASN A 123 0.73 4.22 -29.99
N LEU A 124 -0.57 4.41 -29.75
CA LEU A 124 -1.38 5.41 -30.45
C LEU A 124 -1.14 6.82 -29.91
N ILE A 125 -0.83 6.89 -28.62
CA ILE A 125 -0.49 8.09 -27.89
C ILE A 125 0.80 7.85 -27.14
N THR A 126 1.58 8.90 -26.92
CA THR A 126 2.78 8.81 -26.09
C THR A 126 2.39 8.49 -24.65
N ASP A 127 3.01 7.46 -24.07
CA ASP A 127 2.89 7.18 -22.64
C ASP A 127 3.63 8.27 -21.85
N VAL A 128 2.98 8.73 -20.79
CA VAL A 128 3.45 9.86 -19.99
C VAL A 128 4.70 9.48 -19.18
N GLU A 129 4.75 8.27 -18.62
CA GLU A 129 5.90 7.79 -17.86
C GLU A 129 7.09 7.58 -18.80
N ASP A 130 6.87 6.87 -19.90
CA ASP A 130 7.92 6.58 -20.89
C ASP A 130 8.60 7.86 -21.38
N PHE A 131 7.81 8.92 -21.59
CA PHE A 131 8.36 10.20 -22.02
C PHE A 131 9.06 10.98 -20.89
N ILE A 132 8.46 11.06 -19.68
CA ILE A 132 9.07 11.79 -18.56
C ILE A 132 10.42 11.17 -18.16
N PHE A 133 10.57 9.85 -18.30
CA PHE A 133 11.83 9.16 -18.02
C PHE A 133 12.75 9.05 -19.24
N SER A 134 12.40 9.65 -20.38
CA SER A 134 13.24 9.64 -21.58
C SER A 134 14.37 10.67 -21.51
N GLU A 135 15.51 10.37 -22.13
CA GLU A 135 16.64 11.30 -22.27
C GLU A 135 16.21 12.62 -22.95
N ALA A 136 15.27 12.54 -23.90
CA ALA A 136 14.73 13.70 -24.62
C ALA A 136 14.05 14.70 -23.67
N TYR A 137 13.40 14.22 -22.61
CA TYR A 137 12.79 15.09 -21.61
C TYR A 137 13.83 15.72 -20.67
N PHE A 138 14.84 14.95 -20.25
CA PHE A 138 15.91 15.46 -19.39
C PHE A 138 16.83 16.46 -20.10
N ALA A 139 17.09 16.27 -21.40
CA ALA A 139 17.91 17.16 -22.21
C ALA A 139 17.18 18.44 -22.66
N ALA A 140 15.87 18.54 -22.44
CA ALA A 140 15.09 19.69 -22.86
C ALA A 140 15.38 20.92 -21.97
N GLY A 141 15.76 22.04 -22.59
CA GLY A 141 15.96 23.31 -21.87
C GLY A 141 14.67 23.83 -21.22
N ASP A 142 13.54 23.71 -21.91
CA ASP A 142 12.21 23.99 -21.37
C ASP A 142 11.39 22.69 -21.30
N LYS A 143 11.42 22.05 -20.12
CA LYS A 143 10.71 20.80 -19.83
C LYS A 143 9.20 20.95 -19.99
N GLN A 144 8.61 22.09 -19.61
CA GLN A 144 7.16 22.29 -19.68
C GLN A 144 6.68 22.37 -21.12
N LYS A 145 7.33 23.18 -21.94
CA LYS A 145 6.99 23.30 -23.36
C LYS A 145 7.22 21.98 -24.11
N CYS A 146 8.32 21.30 -23.83
CA CYS A 146 8.62 19.99 -24.43
C CYS A 146 7.53 18.96 -24.11
N PHE A 147 7.09 18.91 -22.85
CA PHE A 147 6.00 18.04 -22.41
C PHE A 147 4.68 18.36 -23.11
N LEU A 148 4.29 19.64 -23.13
CA LEU A 148 3.03 20.06 -23.77
C LEU A 148 3.01 19.72 -25.25
N GLU A 149 4.12 19.92 -25.98
CA GLU A 149 4.19 19.56 -27.39
C GLU A 149 4.10 18.05 -27.61
N LYS A 150 4.81 17.25 -26.80
CA LYS A 150 4.80 15.79 -26.95
C LYS A 150 3.46 15.15 -26.56
N MET A 151 2.73 15.75 -25.62
CA MET A 151 1.47 15.22 -25.10
C MET A 151 0.23 15.62 -25.90
N LYS A 152 0.37 16.50 -26.91
CA LYS A 152 -0.73 16.85 -27.83
C LYS A 152 -1.22 15.62 -28.57
N VAL A 153 -2.54 15.53 -28.71
CA VAL A 153 -3.22 14.46 -29.46
C VAL A 153 -3.89 15.10 -30.67
N SER A 154 -3.62 14.58 -31.87
CA SER A 154 -4.18 15.08 -33.12
C SER A 154 -5.68 14.73 -33.25
N PRO A 155 -6.46 15.48 -34.04
CA PRO A 155 -7.86 15.15 -34.30
C PRO A 155 -8.06 13.72 -34.87
N GLU A 156 -7.12 13.24 -35.68
CA GLU A 156 -7.12 11.89 -36.25
C GLU A 156 -6.89 10.84 -35.17
N GLN A 157 -5.94 11.10 -34.26
CA GLN A 157 -5.71 10.25 -33.09
C GLN A 157 -6.94 10.21 -32.19
N ILE A 158 -7.60 11.35 -31.95
CA ILE A 158 -8.85 11.41 -31.15
C ILE A 158 -9.92 10.52 -31.78
N LYS A 159 -10.16 10.64 -33.09
CA LYS A 159 -11.16 9.80 -33.80
C LYS A 159 -10.84 8.32 -33.66
N LYS A 160 -9.57 7.94 -33.81
CA LYS A 160 -9.11 6.56 -33.69
C LYS A 160 -9.22 6.04 -32.25
N ILE A 161 -8.91 6.86 -31.25
CA ILE A 161 -9.10 6.50 -29.83
C ILE A 161 -10.60 6.29 -29.55
N CYS A 162 -11.47 7.17 -30.03
CA CYS A 162 -12.92 7.04 -29.85
C CYS A 162 -13.46 5.72 -30.41
N SER A 163 -13.02 5.31 -31.61
CA SER A 163 -13.47 4.04 -32.20
C SER A 163 -12.88 2.82 -31.49
N MET A 164 -11.62 2.90 -31.05
CA MET A 164 -10.91 1.77 -30.43
C MET A 164 -11.23 1.56 -28.95
N THR A 165 -11.83 2.56 -28.29
CA THR A 165 -12.19 2.50 -26.86
C THR A 165 -13.70 2.35 -26.63
N VAL A 166 -14.45 1.96 -27.66
CA VAL A 166 -15.86 1.57 -27.54
C VAL A 166 -16.01 0.46 -26.50
N GLY A 167 -17.00 0.60 -25.61
CA GLY A 167 -17.17 -0.30 -24.45
C GLY A 167 -16.48 0.19 -23.17
N GLN A 168 -15.69 1.27 -23.25
CA GLN A 168 -15.10 1.97 -22.10
C GLN A 168 -14.40 1.02 -21.12
N TYR A 169 -14.86 0.93 -19.87
CA TYR A 169 -14.22 0.11 -18.83
C TYR A 169 -14.12 -1.39 -19.16
N LYS A 170 -14.92 -1.90 -20.11
CA LYS A 170 -14.85 -3.28 -20.58
C LYS A 170 -13.80 -3.49 -21.69
N ASN A 171 -13.23 -2.41 -22.20
CA ASN A 171 -12.24 -2.40 -23.25
C ASN A 171 -10.89 -1.99 -22.64
N GLU A 172 -9.90 -2.86 -22.73
CA GLU A 172 -8.56 -2.64 -22.15
C GLU A 172 -7.91 -1.36 -22.67
N ASN A 173 -8.16 -1.02 -23.94
CA ASN A 173 -7.64 0.20 -24.56
C ASN A 173 -8.16 1.47 -23.87
N TRP A 174 -9.31 1.43 -23.20
CA TRP A 174 -9.83 2.56 -22.42
C TRP A 174 -8.91 2.90 -21.25
N LEU A 175 -8.41 1.88 -20.55
CA LEU A 175 -7.50 2.11 -19.41
C LEU A 175 -6.15 2.62 -19.91
N ILE A 176 -5.60 1.98 -20.95
CA ILE A 176 -4.32 2.36 -21.58
C ILE A 176 -4.36 3.84 -22.00
N CYS A 177 -5.40 4.25 -22.73
CA CYS A 177 -5.54 5.62 -23.19
C CYS A 177 -5.76 6.65 -22.06
N ARG A 178 -6.17 6.22 -20.86
CA ARG A 178 -6.44 7.10 -19.71
C ARG A 178 -5.30 7.14 -18.68
N LYS A 179 -4.37 6.19 -18.75
CA LYS A 179 -3.24 6.07 -17.81
C LYS A 179 -2.48 7.41 -17.75
N ASN A 180 -2.24 7.89 -16.53
CA ASN A 180 -1.49 9.12 -16.26
C ASN A 180 -2.01 10.39 -16.95
N ARG A 181 -3.29 10.42 -17.33
CA ARG A 181 -3.94 11.59 -17.95
C ARG A 181 -5.03 12.19 -17.07
N LEU A 182 -5.23 13.49 -17.25
CA LEU A 182 -6.37 14.19 -16.67
C LEU A 182 -7.63 13.78 -17.43
N THR A 183 -8.64 13.34 -16.67
CA THR A 183 -9.94 12.87 -17.17
C THR A 183 -11.05 13.59 -16.42
N GLY A 184 -12.23 13.71 -17.01
CA GLY A 184 -13.35 14.42 -16.37
C GLY A 184 -13.66 13.91 -14.96
N SER A 185 -13.49 12.61 -14.69
CA SER A 185 -13.72 12.01 -13.38
C SER A 185 -12.61 12.26 -12.35
N ASN A 186 -11.35 12.51 -12.76
CA ASN A 186 -10.25 12.79 -11.84
C ASN A 186 -9.93 14.30 -11.70
N PHE A 187 -10.45 15.13 -12.62
CA PHE A 187 -10.14 16.55 -12.67
C PHE A 187 -10.51 17.30 -11.39
N GLY A 188 -11.68 17.03 -10.82
CA GLY A 188 -12.11 17.64 -9.56
C GLY A 188 -11.21 17.28 -8.37
N ALA A 189 -10.73 16.03 -8.31
CA ALA A 189 -9.79 15.59 -7.28
C ALA A 189 -8.44 16.30 -7.41
N VAL A 190 -7.97 16.49 -8.65
CA VAL A 190 -6.73 17.24 -8.95
C VAL A 190 -6.86 18.70 -8.54
N LEU A 191 -7.96 19.38 -8.90
CA LEU A 191 -8.21 20.76 -8.48
C LEU A 191 -8.27 20.90 -6.94
N ALA A 192 -8.92 19.95 -6.26
CA ALA A 192 -8.98 19.93 -4.81
C ALA A 192 -7.61 19.68 -4.17
N ALA A 193 -6.73 18.89 -4.79
CA ALA A 193 -5.36 18.68 -4.31
C ALA A 193 -4.51 19.95 -4.46
N ILE A 194 -4.64 20.65 -5.59
CA ILE A 194 -3.98 21.94 -5.86
C ILE A 194 -4.41 22.99 -4.84
N SER A 195 -5.72 23.15 -4.61
CA SER A 195 -6.25 24.15 -3.66
C SER A 195 -5.78 23.90 -2.22
N ARG A 196 -5.60 22.63 -1.84
CA ARG A 196 -5.10 22.22 -0.53
C ARG A 196 -3.57 22.24 -0.43
N LYS A 197 -2.84 22.64 -1.48
CA LYS A 197 -1.37 22.53 -1.60
C LYS A 197 -0.83 21.13 -1.25
N LYS A 198 -1.65 20.10 -1.45
CA LYS A 198 -1.29 18.68 -1.24
C LYS A 198 -0.75 18.07 -2.54
N ILE A 199 0.11 18.82 -3.23
CA ILE A 199 0.86 18.30 -4.36
C ILE A 199 2.12 17.68 -3.77
N PRO A 200 2.48 16.42 -4.09
CA PRO A 200 3.74 15.85 -3.66
C PRO A 200 4.87 16.79 -4.08
N SER A 201 5.73 17.18 -3.15
CA SER A 201 6.85 18.11 -3.37
C SER A 201 7.99 17.53 -4.23
N ILE A 202 7.72 16.46 -4.99
CA ILE A 202 8.70 15.74 -5.80
C ILE A 202 8.24 15.80 -7.26
N ILE A 203 8.41 16.97 -7.88
CA ILE A 203 8.78 17.12 -9.29
C ILE A 203 9.51 18.47 -9.39
N VAL A 204 10.83 18.45 -9.23
CA VAL A 204 11.77 19.52 -9.66
C VAL A 204 12.84 18.84 -10.51
#